data_AF-A0A2P2K2B2-F1
#
_entry.id   AF-A0A2P2K2B2-F1
#
_cell.length_a   1.000
_cell.length_b   1.000
_cell.length_c   1.000
_cell.angle_alpha   90.00
_cell.angle_beta   90.00
_cell.angle_gamma   90.00
#
_symmetry.space_group_name_H-M   'P 1'
#
loop_
_entity.id
_entity.type
_entity.pdbx_description
1 polymer ?
#
loop_
_entity_poly.entity_id
_entity_poly.type
_entity_poly.pdbx_seq_one_letter_code
_entity_poly.pdbx_strand_id
1 'polypeptide(L)'
;MSSASVVLKTDCDVVRFSIDKPLDRNAPLAKGEKKSKRVRMSKRAKRNELRFYRLMAKKKMNSPNPEVRIRYKLQKAKRKEAWLIEKLRKFDVPKASVNVYDPEILTEEEKHYLKRTGEKKKMYVPVGRRGVFGGVVLNMHLHWKKHETIKVVCKPCKPGQIHDYAEELAQLSRGIVIDIKPNNTIIFYRGKNYVQPEVMSPPETLSKAKALEKYKYGQSLEHTSQFIEKLEKELEEYREYVARYKERKEDASRSTAVDT
;
A
#
# COMPACT_ATOMS: atom_id res chain seq x y z
N MET A 1 32.73 -27.54 28.77
CA MET A 1 32.12 -26.21 29.03
C MET A 1 32.97 -25.17 28.33
N SER A 2 32.44 -24.43 27.35
CA SER A 2 33.22 -23.46 26.56
C SER A 2 33.18 -22.10 27.25
N SER A 3 34.33 -21.62 27.71
CA SER A 3 34.48 -20.33 28.39
C SER A 3 34.47 -19.20 27.36
N ALA A 4 33.37 -18.45 27.29
CA ALA A 4 33.30 -17.23 26.51
C ALA A 4 34.11 -16.12 27.19
N SER A 5 35.17 -15.62 26.53
CA SER A 5 35.97 -14.50 27.04
C SER A 5 35.22 -13.18 26.81
N VAL A 6 34.87 -12.49 27.90
CA VAL A 6 34.26 -11.16 27.87
C VAL A 6 35.37 -10.12 27.80
N VAL A 7 35.41 -9.31 26.73
CA VAL A 7 36.39 -8.22 26.58
C VAL A 7 35.72 -6.88 26.85
N LEU A 8 36.33 -6.10 27.74
CA LEU A 8 35.99 -4.72 28.06
C LEU A 8 36.74 -3.77 27.12
N LYS A 9 36.02 -2.94 26.36
CA LYS A 9 36.61 -1.84 25.59
C LYS A 9 36.21 -0.51 26.20
N THR A 10 37.21 0.30 26.58
CA THR A 10 37.06 1.57 27.31
C THR A 10 37.27 2.80 26.45
N ASP A 11 37.28 2.68 25.12
CA ASP A 11 37.74 3.75 24.23
C ASP A 11 36.73 4.89 23.99
N CYS A 12 35.60 4.89 24.70
CA CYS A 12 34.64 6.00 24.78
C CYS A 12 34.03 6.00 26.19
N ASP A 13 33.52 7.15 26.66
CA ASP A 13 32.83 7.39 27.96
C ASP A 13 31.62 6.45 28.28
N VAL A 14 31.45 5.35 27.56
CA VAL A 14 30.44 4.32 27.80
C VAL A 14 31.09 2.95 27.66
N VAL A 15 31.10 2.18 28.76
CA VAL A 15 31.55 0.79 28.80
C VAL A 15 30.58 -0.10 28.02
N ARG A 16 31.10 -0.88 27.06
CA ARG A 16 30.33 -1.93 26.34
C ARG A 16 31.05 -3.26 26.41
N PHE A 17 30.27 -4.30 26.70
CA PHE A 17 30.72 -5.69 26.68
C PHE A 17 30.39 -6.32 25.32
N SER A 18 31.38 -6.99 24.72
CA SER A 18 31.18 -7.86 23.56
C SER A 18 31.66 -9.27 23.89
N ILE A 19 30.84 -10.26 23.53
CA ILE A 19 31.16 -11.68 23.61
C ILE A 19 31.53 -12.12 22.20
N ASP A 20 32.81 -12.37 21.96
CA ASP A 20 33.27 -12.90 20.68
C ASP A 20 33.12 -14.43 20.68
N LYS A 21 32.49 -15.00 19.65
CA LYS A 21 32.53 -16.43 19.36
C LYS A 21 33.76 -16.74 18.49
N PRO A 22 34.45 -17.87 18.67
CA PRO A 22 35.61 -18.23 17.86
C PRO A 22 35.20 -18.45 16.41
N LEU A 23 35.97 -17.85 15.49
CA LEU A 23 35.77 -17.91 14.05
C LEU A 23 36.44 -19.17 13.47
N ASP A 24 35.65 -20.06 12.87
CA ASP A 24 36.18 -21.11 12.00
C ASP A 24 36.70 -20.51 10.68
N ARG A 25 37.92 -20.91 10.31
CA ARG A 25 38.55 -20.56 9.03
C ARG A 25 37.95 -21.45 7.93
N ASN A 26 37.33 -20.80 6.93
CA ASN A 26 37.25 -21.17 5.50
C ASN A 26 35.84 -20.95 4.92
N ALA A 27 35.58 -19.73 4.44
CA ALA A 27 34.56 -19.44 3.42
C ALA A 27 34.92 -18.12 2.69
N PRO A 28 34.72 -18.01 1.37
CA PRO A 28 35.09 -16.81 0.62
C PRO A 28 34.14 -15.65 0.96
N LEU A 29 34.71 -14.51 1.35
CA LEU A 29 33.96 -13.29 1.68
C LEU A 29 33.21 -12.77 0.44
N ALA A 30 31.89 -12.96 0.44
CA ALA A 30 30.97 -12.15 -0.35
C ALA A 30 31.19 -10.66 -0.01
N LYS A 31 31.36 -9.83 -1.05
CA LYS A 31 31.46 -8.36 -0.93
C LYS A 31 30.17 -7.81 -0.31
N GLY A 32 30.12 -7.74 1.01
CA GLY A 32 29.08 -7.04 1.73
C GLY A 32 29.14 -5.55 1.42
N GLU A 33 28.06 -5.01 0.87
CA GLU A 33 27.86 -3.58 0.70
C GLU A 33 28.14 -2.87 2.04
N LYS A 34 29.18 -2.02 2.06
CA LYS A 34 29.49 -1.17 3.20
C LYS A 34 28.33 -0.20 3.42
N LYS A 35 27.41 -0.53 4.34
CA LYS A 35 26.39 0.42 4.82
C LYS A 35 27.12 1.67 5.31
N SER A 36 26.96 2.78 4.60
CA SER A 36 27.58 4.06 4.94
C SER A 36 27.18 4.45 6.36
N LYS A 37 28.19 4.72 7.21
CA LYS A 37 27.96 5.23 8.57
C LYS A 37 27.19 6.55 8.42
N ARG A 38 25.95 6.62 8.94
CA ARG A 38 25.17 7.86 8.95
C ARG A 38 25.94 8.92 9.74
N VAL A 39 26.50 9.91 9.05
CA VAL A 39 27.15 11.06 9.67
C VAL A 39 26.10 11.80 10.51
N ARG A 40 26.31 11.84 11.82
CA ARG A 40 25.35 12.44 12.76
C ARG A 40 25.52 13.96 12.69
N MET A 41 24.63 14.62 11.94
CA MET A 41 24.59 16.08 11.81
C MET A 41 24.49 16.75 13.18
N SER A 42 25.17 17.90 13.35
CA SER A 42 25.03 18.72 14.56
C SER A 42 23.58 19.19 14.72
N LYS A 43 23.13 19.40 15.96
CA LYS A 43 21.75 19.87 16.25
C LYS A 43 21.41 21.14 15.47
N ARG A 44 22.38 22.06 15.31
CA ARG A 44 22.25 23.31 14.54
C ARG A 44 22.13 23.07 13.03
N ALA A 45 22.96 22.18 12.48
CA ALA A 45 22.91 21.84 11.05
C ALA A 45 21.56 21.18 10.69
N LYS A 46 21.08 20.24 11.52
CA LYS A 46 19.78 19.60 11.31
C LYS A 46 18.61 20.59 11.39
N ARG A 47 18.67 21.57 12.31
CA ARG A 47 17.66 22.64 12.41
C ARG A 47 17.65 23.54 11.18
N ASN A 48 18.83 23.92 10.67
CA ASN A 48 18.96 24.73 9.46
C ASN A 48 18.48 23.99 8.22
N GLU A 49 18.79 22.71 8.10
CA GLU A 49 18.32 21.84 7.03
C GLU A 49 16.78 21.73 7.02
N LEU A 50 16.17 21.48 8.19
CA LEU A 50 14.71 21.49 8.34
C LEU A 50 14.10 22.86 8.02
N ARG A 51 14.77 23.96 8.39
CA ARG A 51 14.34 25.32 8.05
C ARG A 51 14.38 25.56 6.54
N PHE A 52 15.44 25.12 5.87
CA PHE A 52 15.59 25.19 4.42
C PHE A 52 14.48 24.40 3.70
N TYR A 53 14.22 23.16 4.12
CA TYR A 53 13.11 22.36 3.58
C TYR A 53 11.75 23.04 3.80
N ARG A 54 11.51 23.66 4.96
CA ARG A 54 10.29 24.44 5.22
C ARG A 54 10.16 25.65 4.31
N LEU A 55 11.25 26.39 4.05
CA LEU A 55 11.26 27.53 3.15
C LEU A 55 10.98 27.09 1.71
N MET A 56 11.62 26.02 1.25
CA MET A 56 11.40 25.45 -0.08
C MET A 56 9.98 24.89 -0.25
N ALA A 57 9.40 24.29 0.81
CA ALA A 57 8.02 23.82 0.79
C ALA A 57 6.99 24.97 0.69
N LYS A 58 7.32 26.15 1.23
CA LYS A 58 6.46 27.35 1.23
C LYS A 58 6.56 28.21 -0.04
N LYS A 59 7.63 28.09 -0.84
CA LYS A 59 7.75 28.84 -2.09
C LYS A 59 6.69 28.38 -3.10
N LYS A 60 5.68 29.22 -3.31
CA LYS A 60 4.77 29.14 -4.47
C LYS A 60 5.47 29.82 -5.64
N MET A 61 5.35 29.25 -6.84
CA MET A 61 5.85 29.91 -8.04
C MET A 61 4.87 30.99 -8.44
N ASN A 62 5.32 32.25 -8.40
CA ASN A 62 4.54 33.42 -8.76
C ASN A 62 4.95 33.86 -10.17
N SER A 63 4.53 33.11 -11.20
CA SER A 63 4.68 33.54 -12.59
C SER A 63 3.43 34.32 -13.02
N PRO A 64 3.57 35.42 -13.77
CA PRO A 64 2.43 36.11 -14.38
C PRO A 64 1.63 35.21 -15.34
N ASN A 65 2.32 34.29 -16.04
CA ASN A 65 1.68 33.35 -16.95
C ASN A 65 1.01 32.20 -16.17
N PRO A 66 -0.32 31.98 -16.33
CA PRO A 66 -1.06 30.92 -15.65
C PRO A 66 -0.68 29.51 -16.15
N GLU A 67 -0.32 29.32 -17.42
CA GLU A 67 0.09 28.01 -17.95
C GLU A 67 1.34 27.48 -17.25
N VAL A 68 2.33 28.36 -17.07
CA VAL A 68 3.59 28.04 -16.38
C VAL A 68 3.30 27.64 -14.93
N ARG A 69 2.36 28.32 -14.27
CA ARG A 69 1.90 28.01 -12.92
C ARG A 69 1.22 26.65 -12.82
N ILE A 70 0.33 26.31 -13.77
CA ILE A 70 -0.37 25.02 -13.82
C ILE A 70 0.64 23.89 -14.07
N ARG A 71 1.53 24.04 -15.06
CA ARG A 71 2.60 23.06 -15.35
C ARG A 71 3.49 22.79 -14.14
N TYR A 72 3.86 23.82 -13.38
CA TYR A 72 4.64 23.65 -12.16
C TYR A 72 3.90 22.85 -11.07
N LYS A 73 2.60 23.17 -10.84
CA LYS A 73 1.78 22.40 -9.89
C LYS A 73 1.67 20.94 -10.32
N LEU A 74 1.46 20.71 -11.61
CA LEU A 74 1.34 19.38 -12.21
C LEU A 74 2.64 18.58 -12.03
N GLN A 75 3.80 19.18 -12.33
CA GLN A 75 5.10 18.53 -12.11
C GLN A 75 5.31 18.15 -10.63
N LYS A 76 4.91 19.03 -9.70
CA LYS A 76 5.00 18.76 -8.26
C LYS A 76 4.07 17.63 -7.83
N ALA A 77 2.87 17.57 -8.40
CA ALA A 77 1.91 16.52 -8.13
C ALA A 77 2.40 15.15 -8.67
N LYS A 78 2.88 15.09 -9.92
CA LYS A 78 3.44 13.86 -10.52
C LYS A 78 4.66 13.33 -9.75
N ARG A 79 5.53 14.22 -9.24
CA ARG A 79 6.64 13.81 -8.34
C ARG A 79 6.13 13.17 -7.06
N LYS A 80 5.09 13.74 -6.45
CA LYS A 80 4.50 13.20 -5.22
C LYS A 80 3.82 11.85 -5.48
N GLU A 81 3.10 11.73 -6.59
CA GLU A 81 2.47 10.48 -7.02
C GLU A 81 3.51 9.37 -7.22
N ALA A 82 4.59 9.63 -7.98
CA ALA A 82 5.67 8.66 -8.17
C ALA A 82 6.30 8.21 -6.83
N TRP A 83 6.51 9.15 -5.91
CA TRP A 83 7.00 8.83 -4.56
C TRP A 83 6.02 7.96 -3.76
N LEU A 84 4.71 8.22 -3.86
CA LEU A 84 3.67 7.41 -3.21
C LEU A 84 3.62 5.98 -3.80
N ILE A 85 3.73 5.86 -5.12
CA ILE A 85 3.80 4.55 -5.81
C ILE A 85 5.03 3.77 -5.34
N GLU A 86 6.20 4.41 -5.26
CA GLU A 86 7.42 3.76 -4.77
C GLU A 86 7.28 3.29 -3.31
N LYS A 87 6.55 4.04 -2.48
CA LYS A 87 6.23 3.62 -1.11
C LYS A 87 5.27 2.44 -1.08
N LEU A 88 4.23 2.43 -1.91
CA LEU A 88 3.26 1.34 -1.99
C LEU A 88 3.90 0.03 -2.46
N ARG A 89 4.78 0.10 -3.47
CA ARG A 89 5.54 -1.07 -3.96
C ARG A 89 6.34 -1.80 -2.88
N LYS A 90 6.74 -1.12 -1.79
CA LYS A 90 7.46 -1.73 -0.66
C LYS A 90 6.55 -2.58 0.24
N PHE A 91 5.24 -2.40 0.16
CA PHE A 91 4.25 -3.17 0.90
C PHE A 91 3.68 -4.32 0.09
N ASP A 92 3.92 -4.36 -1.21
CA ASP A 92 3.51 -5.49 -2.05
C ASP A 92 4.46 -6.65 -1.74
N VAL A 93 3.96 -7.57 -0.91
CA VAL A 93 4.65 -8.83 -0.64
C VAL A 93 4.54 -9.65 -1.92
N PRO A 94 5.66 -10.18 -2.46
CA PRO A 94 5.59 -11.09 -3.59
C PRO A 94 4.60 -12.19 -3.26
N LYS A 95 3.52 -12.32 -4.05
CA LYS A 95 2.59 -13.45 -3.94
C LYS A 95 3.45 -14.70 -4.12
N ALA A 96 3.76 -15.41 -3.03
CA ALA A 96 4.49 -16.67 -3.13
C ALA A 96 3.73 -17.57 -4.10
N SER A 97 4.48 -18.28 -4.95
CA SER A 97 3.95 -19.17 -5.99
C SER A 97 2.73 -19.90 -5.48
N VAL A 98 1.63 -19.79 -6.22
CA VAL A 98 0.35 -20.46 -5.97
C VAL A 98 0.66 -21.95 -5.77
N ASN A 99 0.83 -22.36 -4.52
CA ASN A 99 0.71 -23.77 -4.20
C ASN A 99 -0.73 -24.08 -4.57
N VAL A 100 -0.89 -24.86 -5.63
CA VAL A 100 -2.18 -25.35 -6.12
C VAL A 100 -2.73 -26.21 -5.01
N TYR A 101 -3.37 -25.56 -4.05
CA TYR A 101 -4.22 -26.24 -3.10
C TYR A 101 -5.40 -26.73 -3.92
N ASP A 102 -5.54 -28.05 -3.99
CA ASP A 102 -6.55 -28.70 -4.81
C ASP A 102 -7.93 -28.14 -4.39
N PRO A 103 -8.59 -27.34 -5.25
CA PRO A 103 -9.88 -26.79 -4.90
C PRO A 103 -10.82 -27.99 -4.76
N GLU A 104 -11.17 -28.36 -3.53
CA GLU A 104 -12.21 -29.36 -3.28
C GLU A 104 -13.39 -29.01 -4.20
N ILE A 105 -13.66 -29.88 -5.19
CA ILE A 105 -14.67 -29.62 -6.20
C ILE A 105 -16.02 -29.75 -5.50
N LEU A 106 -16.51 -28.62 -4.98
CA LEU A 106 -17.83 -28.51 -4.38
C LEU A 106 -18.87 -28.62 -5.49
N THR A 107 -19.81 -29.55 -5.31
CA THR A 107 -20.96 -29.65 -6.20
C THR A 107 -21.82 -28.38 -6.10
N GLU A 108 -22.61 -28.09 -7.13
CA GLU A 108 -23.48 -26.91 -7.13
C GLU A 108 -24.51 -26.97 -5.99
N GLU A 109 -25.00 -28.17 -5.66
CA GLU A 109 -25.90 -28.43 -4.55
C GLU A 109 -25.26 -28.07 -3.20
N GLU A 110 -24.01 -28.51 -2.98
CA GLU A 110 -23.25 -28.19 -1.77
C GLU A 110 -23.00 -26.68 -1.66
N LYS A 111 -22.63 -26.02 -2.77
CA LYS A 111 -22.47 -24.55 -2.80
C LYS A 111 -23.76 -23.84 -2.43
N HIS A 112 -24.89 -24.27 -2.98
CA HIS A 112 -26.20 -23.68 -2.68
C HIS A 112 -26.60 -23.89 -1.21
N TYR A 113 -26.37 -25.08 -0.66
CA TYR A 113 -26.59 -25.37 0.75
C TYR A 113 -25.72 -24.49 1.66
N LEU A 114 -24.41 -24.39 1.38
CA LEU A 114 -23.47 -23.58 2.14
C LEU A 114 -23.77 -22.09 2.03
N LYS A 115 -24.26 -21.61 0.88
CA LYS A 115 -24.73 -20.24 0.70
C LYS A 115 -25.90 -19.93 1.63
N ARG A 116 -26.91 -20.81 1.66
CA ARG A 116 -28.10 -20.64 2.53
C ARG A 116 -27.75 -20.73 4.02
N THR A 117 -26.93 -21.70 4.38
CA THR A 117 -26.48 -21.91 5.77
C THR A 117 -25.55 -20.78 6.22
N GLY A 118 -24.61 -20.36 5.37
CA GLY A 118 -23.72 -19.24 5.58
C GLY A 118 -24.48 -17.94 5.79
N GLU A 119 -25.53 -17.68 5.03
CA GLU A 119 -26.39 -16.50 5.20
C GLU A 119 -27.16 -16.48 6.53
N LYS A 120 -27.61 -17.62 7.04
CA LYS A 120 -28.31 -17.67 8.33
C LYS A 120 -27.37 -17.49 9.53
N LYS A 121 -26.08 -17.81 9.40
CA LYS A 121 -25.12 -17.70 10.51
C LYS A 121 -24.88 -16.25 10.92
N LYS A 122 -24.77 -16.02 12.23
CA LYS A 122 -24.49 -14.70 12.82
C LYS A 122 -23.00 -14.37 12.91
N MET A 123 -22.12 -15.33 12.60
CA MET A 123 -20.69 -15.18 12.84
C MET A 123 -20.05 -14.43 11.70
N TYR A 124 -19.40 -13.30 12.02
CA TYR A 124 -18.78 -12.45 11.02
C TYR A 124 -17.42 -11.91 11.46
N VAL A 125 -16.55 -11.70 10.48
CA VAL A 125 -15.23 -11.10 10.62
C VAL A 125 -15.28 -9.72 9.94
N PRO A 126 -15.14 -8.62 10.71
CA PRO A 126 -15.13 -7.29 10.12
C PRO A 126 -13.76 -6.96 9.50
N VAL A 127 -13.77 -6.57 8.23
CA VAL A 127 -12.62 -6.01 7.52
C VAL A 127 -12.84 -4.52 7.35
N GLY A 128 -11.99 -3.74 8.01
CA GLY A 128 -12.06 -2.27 8.00
C GLY A 128 -11.17 -1.62 6.93
N ARG A 129 -10.89 -0.32 7.12
CA ARG A 129 -9.98 0.47 6.27
C ARG A 129 -8.59 -0.14 6.05
N ARG A 130 -8.14 -1.00 6.97
CA ARG A 130 -6.81 -1.64 6.88
C ARG A 130 -6.76 -2.74 5.82
N GLY A 131 -7.91 -3.17 5.29
CA GLY A 131 -7.99 -4.29 4.38
C GLY A 131 -7.61 -5.62 5.04
N VAL A 132 -7.13 -6.54 4.22
CA VAL A 132 -6.67 -7.87 4.65
C VAL A 132 -5.30 -7.75 5.32
N PHE A 133 -5.19 -8.30 6.52
CA PHE A 133 -3.93 -8.40 7.27
C PHE A 133 -3.98 -9.65 8.16
N GLY A 134 -2.86 -10.06 8.74
CA GLY A 134 -2.75 -11.35 9.45
C GLY A 134 -3.77 -11.55 10.58
N GLY A 135 -4.24 -10.48 11.23
CA GLY A 135 -5.27 -10.56 12.25
C GLY A 135 -6.66 -10.92 11.72
N VAL A 136 -6.97 -10.62 10.46
CA VAL A 136 -8.22 -11.04 9.80
C VAL A 136 -8.20 -12.54 9.60
N VAL A 137 -7.11 -13.06 9.02
CA VAL A 137 -6.91 -14.50 8.76
C VAL A 137 -6.91 -15.29 10.06
N LEU A 138 -6.21 -14.79 11.09
CA LEU A 138 -6.26 -15.36 12.44
C LEU A 138 -7.70 -15.48 12.95
N ASN A 139 -8.51 -14.42 12.79
CA ASN A 139 -9.89 -14.43 13.25
C ASN A 139 -10.76 -15.41 12.46
N MET A 140 -10.51 -15.59 11.15
CA MET A 140 -11.17 -16.61 10.34
C MET A 140 -10.90 -18.02 10.89
N HIS A 141 -9.62 -18.35 11.16
CA HIS A 141 -9.23 -19.64 11.71
C HIS A 141 -9.84 -19.92 13.10
N LEU A 142 -9.99 -18.88 13.95
CA LEU A 142 -10.67 -19.00 15.24
C LEU A 142 -12.14 -19.39 15.08
N HIS A 143 -12.85 -18.77 14.14
CA HIS A 143 -14.25 -19.13 13.87
C HIS A 143 -14.37 -20.53 13.25
N TRP A 144 -13.43 -20.92 12.39
CA TRP A 144 -13.43 -22.23 11.74
C TRP A 144 -13.20 -23.42 12.66
N LYS A 145 -12.70 -23.19 13.88
CA LYS A 145 -12.63 -24.22 14.92
C LYS A 145 -14.00 -24.80 15.28
N LYS A 146 -15.04 -23.96 15.26
CA LYS A 146 -16.41 -24.36 15.66
C LYS A 146 -17.43 -24.29 14.53
N HIS A 147 -17.15 -23.51 13.48
CA HIS A 147 -18.12 -23.23 12.43
C HIS A 147 -17.52 -23.48 11.06
N GLU A 148 -18.24 -24.23 10.23
CA GLU A 148 -17.78 -24.55 8.88
C GLU A 148 -17.75 -23.35 7.91
N THR A 149 -18.65 -22.38 8.14
CA THR A 149 -18.81 -21.19 7.30
C THR A 149 -18.77 -19.93 8.13
N ILE A 150 -18.21 -18.87 7.55
CA ILE A 150 -18.07 -17.55 8.16
C ILE A 150 -18.44 -16.46 7.15
N LYS A 151 -18.89 -15.31 7.67
CA LYS A 151 -19.11 -14.11 6.86
C LYS A 151 -17.93 -13.15 7.05
N VAL A 152 -17.39 -12.61 5.98
CA VAL A 152 -16.40 -11.53 6.04
C VAL A 152 -17.07 -10.26 5.54
N VAL A 153 -17.21 -9.26 6.42
CA VAL A 153 -17.90 -8.00 6.09
C VAL A 153 -16.86 -6.91 5.85
N CYS A 154 -16.75 -6.45 4.62
CA CYS A 154 -15.74 -5.47 4.19
C CYS A 154 -16.35 -4.06 4.16
N LYS A 155 -16.10 -3.23 5.17
CA LYS A 155 -16.59 -1.85 5.24
C LYS A 155 -15.51 -0.91 5.81
N PRO A 156 -15.10 0.18 5.11
CA PRO A 156 -15.48 0.61 3.75
C PRO A 156 -14.72 -0.19 2.68
N CYS A 157 -15.39 -0.51 1.57
CA CYS A 157 -14.79 -1.19 0.41
C CYS A 157 -15.18 -0.43 -0.87
N LYS A 158 -14.23 -0.29 -1.78
CA LYS A 158 -14.51 0.23 -3.12
C LYS A 158 -15.20 -0.85 -3.98
N PRO A 159 -15.97 -0.47 -5.01
CA PRO A 159 -16.41 -1.43 -6.01
C PRO A 159 -15.17 -2.11 -6.64
N GLY A 160 -15.25 -3.42 -6.89
CA GLY A 160 -14.12 -4.22 -7.40
C GLY A 160 -13.16 -4.74 -6.32
N GLN A 161 -12.80 -3.91 -5.34
CA GLN A 161 -11.83 -4.27 -4.28
C GLN A 161 -12.24 -5.49 -3.44
N ILE A 162 -13.54 -5.80 -3.37
CA ILE A 162 -14.02 -6.99 -2.66
C ILE A 162 -13.55 -8.29 -3.30
N HIS A 163 -13.38 -8.31 -4.63
CA HIS A 163 -12.88 -9.48 -5.35
C HIS A 163 -11.40 -9.71 -5.04
N ASP A 164 -10.59 -8.63 -5.02
CA ASP A 164 -9.19 -8.68 -4.62
C ASP A 164 -9.03 -9.22 -3.19
N TYR A 165 -9.88 -8.74 -2.26
CA TYR A 165 -9.89 -9.24 -0.89
C TYR A 165 -10.35 -10.69 -0.80
N ALA A 166 -11.30 -11.12 -1.62
CA ALA A 166 -11.74 -12.50 -1.65
C ALA A 166 -10.60 -13.43 -2.10
N GLU A 167 -9.87 -13.02 -3.14
CA GLU A 167 -8.70 -13.76 -3.66
C GLU A 167 -7.56 -13.80 -2.63
N GLU A 168 -7.17 -12.65 -2.06
CA GLU A 168 -6.13 -12.59 -1.02
C GLU A 168 -6.50 -13.44 0.20
N LEU A 169 -7.74 -13.36 0.68
CA LEU A 169 -8.17 -14.15 1.82
C LEU A 169 -8.23 -15.64 1.49
N ALA A 170 -8.71 -16.02 0.31
CA ALA A 170 -8.71 -17.42 -0.13
C ALA A 170 -7.28 -17.99 -0.15
N GLN A 171 -6.33 -17.23 -0.70
CA GLN A 171 -4.93 -17.61 -0.75
C GLN A 171 -4.31 -17.74 0.65
N LEU A 172 -4.52 -16.75 1.52
CA LEU A 172 -3.88 -16.71 2.84
C LEU A 172 -4.46 -17.71 3.83
N SER A 173 -5.79 -17.89 3.81
CA SER A 173 -6.52 -18.71 4.77
C SER A 173 -6.77 -20.13 4.28
N ARG A 174 -6.53 -20.41 2.99
CA ARG A 174 -6.91 -21.65 2.28
C ARG A 174 -8.41 -21.94 2.36
N GLY A 175 -9.21 -20.90 2.52
CA GLY A 175 -10.66 -20.99 2.53
C GLY A 175 -11.25 -20.91 1.13
N ILE A 176 -12.39 -21.55 0.94
CA ILE A 176 -13.13 -21.53 -0.34
C ILE A 176 -14.15 -20.40 -0.30
N VAL A 177 -14.12 -19.54 -1.32
CA VAL A 177 -15.12 -18.48 -1.53
C VAL A 177 -16.38 -19.12 -2.08
N ILE A 178 -17.50 -19.02 -1.36
CA ILE A 178 -18.79 -19.57 -1.79
C ILE A 178 -19.61 -18.53 -2.54
N ASP A 179 -19.73 -17.33 -2.00
CA ASP A 179 -20.60 -16.27 -2.52
C ASP A 179 -20.08 -14.88 -2.14
N ILE A 180 -20.16 -13.94 -3.07
CA ILE A 180 -19.84 -12.53 -2.84
C ILE A 180 -21.13 -11.74 -2.98
N LYS A 181 -21.56 -11.12 -1.89
CA LYS A 181 -22.79 -10.35 -1.84
C LYS A 181 -22.58 -8.87 -2.13
N PRO A 182 -23.58 -8.19 -2.72
CA PRO A 182 -23.49 -6.77 -3.07
C PRO A 182 -23.38 -5.85 -1.83
N ASN A 183 -23.73 -6.33 -0.64
CA ASN A 183 -23.58 -5.61 0.63
C ASN A 183 -22.15 -5.65 1.20
N ASN A 184 -21.15 -5.87 0.33
CA ASN A 184 -19.75 -6.07 0.65
C ASN A 184 -19.48 -7.20 1.65
N THR A 185 -20.22 -8.31 1.55
CA THR A 185 -20.04 -9.48 2.41
C THR A 185 -19.61 -10.68 1.60
N ILE A 186 -18.54 -11.35 2.04
CA ILE A 186 -18.05 -12.58 1.43
C ILE A 186 -18.40 -13.76 2.35
N ILE A 187 -18.93 -14.83 1.79
CA ILE A 187 -19.16 -16.08 2.53
C ILE A 187 -18.00 -17.02 2.23
N PHE A 188 -17.27 -17.40 3.28
CA PHE A 188 -16.17 -18.35 3.21
C PHE A 188 -16.55 -19.68 3.84
N TYR A 189 -16.08 -20.75 3.21
CA TYR A 189 -16.11 -22.12 3.72
C TYR A 189 -14.68 -22.58 4.01
N ARG A 190 -14.49 -23.29 5.12
CA ARG A 190 -13.15 -23.72 5.55
C ARG A 190 -12.58 -24.92 4.76
N GLY A 191 -13.43 -25.73 4.13
CA GLY A 191 -13.07 -27.05 3.56
C GLY A 191 -13.55 -28.23 4.41
N LYS A 192 -13.73 -29.40 3.80
CA LYS A 192 -14.14 -30.63 4.50
C LYS A 192 -13.01 -31.11 5.43
N ASN A 193 -11.77 -30.98 4.98
CA ASN A 193 -10.57 -31.46 5.69
C ASN A 193 -9.82 -30.37 6.47
N TYR A 194 -10.55 -29.43 7.07
CA TYR A 194 -9.92 -28.32 7.79
C TYR A 194 -9.12 -28.81 9.01
N VAL A 195 -7.82 -28.56 8.99
CA VAL A 195 -6.91 -28.73 10.13
C VAL A 195 -6.47 -27.35 10.59
N GLN A 196 -6.52 -27.10 11.89
CA GLN A 196 -6.05 -25.83 12.45
C GLN A 196 -4.54 -25.70 12.18
N PRO A 197 -4.09 -24.66 11.45
CA PRO A 197 -2.67 -24.46 11.21
C PRO A 197 -1.95 -24.10 12.52
N GLU A 198 -0.72 -24.60 12.67
CA GLU A 198 0.14 -24.31 13.82
C GLU A 198 0.46 -22.80 13.90
N VAL A 199 0.73 -22.19 12.74
CA VAL A 199 0.86 -20.74 12.60
C VAL A 199 -0.46 -20.17 12.09
N MET A 200 -1.27 -19.63 12.99
CA MET A 200 -2.61 -19.12 12.65
C MET A 200 -2.63 -17.84 11.80
N SER A 201 -1.54 -17.06 11.80
CA SER A 201 -1.39 -15.88 10.96
C SER A 201 -0.19 -16.07 10.03
N PRO A 202 -0.40 -16.24 8.71
CA PRO A 202 0.70 -16.49 7.79
C PRO A 202 1.73 -15.35 7.81
N PRO A 203 3.04 -15.65 7.78
CA PRO A 203 4.11 -14.64 7.81
C PRO A 203 4.13 -13.77 6.54
N GLU A 204 3.47 -14.22 5.48
CA GLU A 204 3.29 -13.48 4.22
C GLU A 204 2.37 -12.25 4.38
N THR A 205 1.62 -12.15 5.48
CA THR A 205 0.69 -11.05 5.70
C THR A 205 1.35 -9.80 6.27
N LEU A 206 0.80 -8.63 5.92
CA LEU A 206 1.20 -7.37 6.53
C LEU A 206 0.80 -7.33 8.02
N SER A 207 1.67 -6.74 8.84
CA SER A 207 1.33 -6.38 10.22
C SER A 207 0.21 -5.32 10.26
N LYS A 208 -0.56 -5.28 11.35
CA LYS A 208 -1.67 -4.32 11.57
C LYS A 208 -1.27 -2.85 11.35
N ALA A 209 -0.07 -2.46 11.76
CA ALA A 209 0.44 -1.09 11.59
C ALA A 209 0.79 -0.79 10.13
N LYS A 210 1.54 -1.69 9.48
CA LYS A 210 1.91 -1.58 8.06
C LYS A 210 0.67 -1.55 7.14
N ALA A 211 -0.35 -2.35 7.43
CA ALA A 211 -1.60 -2.35 6.69
C ALA A 211 -2.32 -0.98 6.75
N LEU A 212 -2.31 -0.34 7.93
CA LEU A 212 -2.85 1.01 8.07
C LEU A 212 -2.03 2.06 7.30
N GLU A 213 -0.70 1.91 7.27
CA GLU A 213 0.17 2.78 6.47
C GLU A 213 -0.07 2.62 4.97
N LYS A 214 -0.19 1.38 4.47
CA LYS A 214 -0.56 1.07 3.08
C LYS A 214 -1.86 1.80 2.70
N TYR A 215 -2.88 1.71 3.55
CA TYR A 215 -4.14 2.44 3.33
C TYR A 215 -3.97 3.96 3.25
N LYS A 216 -3.19 4.57 4.16
CA LYS A 216 -2.92 6.02 4.15
C LYS A 216 -2.22 6.46 2.87
N TYR A 217 -1.25 5.67 2.40
CA TYR A 217 -0.55 5.96 1.15
C TYR A 217 -1.48 5.83 -0.06
N GLY A 218 -2.32 4.78 -0.11
CA GLY A 218 -3.34 4.62 -1.15
C GLY A 218 -4.33 5.79 -1.19
N GLN A 219 -4.86 6.19 -0.04
CA GLN A 219 -5.75 7.36 0.04
C GLN A 219 -5.05 8.65 -0.43
N SER A 220 -3.78 8.85 -0.07
CA SER A 220 -3.03 10.01 -0.54
C SER A 220 -2.76 9.95 -2.05
N LEU A 221 -2.57 8.76 -2.62
CA LEU A 221 -2.33 8.57 -4.05
C LEU A 221 -3.57 8.95 -4.84
N GLU A 222 -4.74 8.49 -4.41
CA GLU A 222 -6.02 8.79 -5.04
C GLU A 222 -6.32 10.29 -5.04
N HIS A 223 -6.10 10.96 -3.91
CA HIS A 223 -6.27 12.40 -3.82
C HIS A 223 -5.26 13.14 -4.73
N THR A 224 -4.03 12.63 -4.88
CA THR A 224 -3.07 13.21 -5.83
C THR A 224 -3.46 12.98 -7.28
N SER A 225 -4.01 11.81 -7.64
CA SER A 225 -4.51 11.51 -8.99
C SER A 225 -5.65 12.45 -9.36
N GLN A 226 -6.66 12.56 -8.50
CA GLN A 226 -7.78 13.50 -8.71
C GLN A 226 -7.31 14.95 -8.82
N PHE A 227 -6.26 15.32 -8.09
CA PHE A 227 -5.66 16.65 -8.20
C PHE A 227 -4.91 16.85 -9.52
N ILE A 228 -4.22 15.82 -10.03
CA ILE A 228 -3.56 15.86 -11.35
C ILE A 228 -4.60 15.99 -12.45
N GLU A 229 -5.67 15.19 -12.41
CA GLU A 229 -6.78 15.26 -13.38
C GLU A 229 -7.41 16.67 -13.43
N LYS A 230 -7.62 17.30 -12.26
CA LYS A 230 -8.12 18.68 -12.20
C LYS A 230 -7.16 19.68 -12.83
N LEU A 231 -5.85 19.53 -12.60
CA LEU A 231 -4.84 20.41 -13.18
C LEU A 231 -4.68 20.21 -14.69
N GLU A 232 -4.83 18.98 -15.18
CA GLU A 232 -4.79 18.67 -16.62
C GLU A 232 -5.99 19.29 -17.33
N LYS A 233 -7.19 19.21 -16.75
CA LYS A 233 -8.37 19.93 -17.25
C LYS A 233 -8.19 21.45 -17.25
N GLU A 234 -7.71 22.04 -16.14
CA GLU A 234 -7.43 23.48 -16.05
C GLU A 234 -6.43 23.94 -17.13
N LEU A 235 -5.44 23.09 -17.45
CA LEU A 235 -4.45 23.36 -18.48
C LEU A 235 -5.08 23.34 -19.88
N GLU A 236 -5.94 22.37 -20.16
CA GLU A 236 -6.63 22.24 -21.44
C GLU A 236 -7.60 23.40 -21.68
N GLU A 237 -8.44 23.71 -20.70
CA GLU A 237 -9.36 24.85 -20.75
C GLU A 237 -8.62 26.18 -21.01
N TYR A 238 -7.44 26.36 -20.41
CA TYR A 238 -6.62 27.53 -20.64
C TYR A 238 -6.07 27.59 -22.08
N ARG A 239 -5.65 26.45 -22.64
CA ARG A 239 -5.17 26.37 -24.03
C ARG A 239 -6.28 26.70 -25.02
N GLU A 240 -7.46 26.14 -24.81
CA GLU A 240 -8.66 26.44 -25.60
C GLU A 240 -9.04 27.94 -25.51
N TYR A 241 -8.96 28.53 -24.32
CA TYR A 241 -9.20 29.96 -24.14
C TYR A 241 -8.19 30.81 -24.94
N VAL A 242 -6.90 30.48 -24.86
CA VAL A 242 -5.85 31.19 -25.61
C VAL A 242 -6.04 31.01 -27.12
N ALA A 243 -6.44 29.82 -27.59
CA ALA A 243 -6.74 29.57 -29.00
C ALA A 243 -7.92 30.42 -29.49
N ARG A 244 -9.06 30.39 -28.79
CA ARG A 244 -10.23 31.23 -29.12
C ARG A 244 -9.93 32.73 -29.12
N TYR A 245 -9.07 33.18 -28.19
CA TYR A 245 -8.66 34.58 -28.13
C TYR A 245 -7.77 34.97 -29.33
N LYS A 246 -6.89 34.08 -29.78
CA LYS A 246 -6.06 34.30 -30.97
C LYS A 246 -6.91 34.34 -32.23
N GLU A 247 -7.83 33.39 -32.42
CA GLU A 247 -8.74 33.35 -33.57
C GLU A 247 -9.54 34.65 -33.69
N ARG A 248 -10.19 35.09 -32.59
CA ARG A 248 -10.93 36.38 -32.59
C ARG A 248 -10.06 37.58 -32.93
N LYS A 249 -8.79 37.58 -32.54
CA LYS A 249 -7.86 38.67 -32.84
C LYS A 249 -7.46 38.66 -34.32
N GLU A 250 -7.22 37.47 -34.89
CA GLU A 250 -6.93 37.30 -36.31
C GLU A 250 -8.13 37.70 -37.18
N ASP A 251 -9.34 37.29 -36.81
CA ASP A 251 -10.57 37.67 -37.52
C ASP A 251 -10.81 39.19 -37.51
N ALA A 252 -10.61 39.84 -36.36
CA ALA A 252 -10.71 41.30 -36.25
C ALA A 252 -9.66 42.04 -37.10
N SER A 253 -8.44 41.49 -37.23
CA SER A 253 -7.41 42.08 -38.09
C SER A 253 -7.68 41.88 -39.58
N ARG A 254 -8.37 40.78 -39.95
CA ARG A 254 -8.77 40.51 -41.33
C ARG A 254 -9.94 41.40 -41.76
N SER A 255 -10.93 41.64 -40.90
CA SER A 255 -12.05 42.55 -41.21
C SER A 255 -11.58 43.98 -41.44
N THR A 256 -10.60 44.47 -40.66
CA THR A 256 -10.05 45.82 -40.83
C THR A 256 -9.21 46.00 -42.11
N ALA A 257 -8.75 44.91 -42.73
CA ALA A 257 -7.93 44.96 -43.95
C ALA A 257 -8.76 44.83 -45.23
N VAL A 258 -10.04 44.45 -45.12
CA VAL A 258 -10.98 44.33 -46.27
C VAL A 258 -11.77 45.62 -46.49
N ASP A 259 -11.85 46.49 -45.47
CA ASP A 259 -12.57 47.78 -45.50
C ASP A 259 -11.68 48.99 -45.91
N THR A 260 -10.47 48.75 -46.41
CA THR A 260 -9.54 49.76 -46.99
C THR A 260 -9.16 49.38 -48.41
#